data_AF-A0A535WX09-F1
#
_entry.id   AF-A0A535WX09-F1
#
_cell.length_a   1.000
_cell.length_b   1.000
_cell.length_c   1.000
_cell.angle_alpha   90.00
_cell.angle_beta   90.00
_cell.angle_gamma   90.00
#
_symmetry.space_group_name_H-M   'P 1'
#
loop_
_entity.id
_entity.type
_entity.pdbx_description
1 polymer ?
#
loop_
_entity_poly.entity_id
_entity_poly.type
_entity_poly.pdbx_seq_one_letter_code
_entity_poly.pdbx_strand_id
1 'polypeptide(L)'
;MPIPVMPDADRFEPLAIAVKKGTQVTWTNIDSEGHTVLTDPGVTVQFKFVAPGNGHVSYTFDKPGIYPYFCDAHAQWNSEIKRVEARQGSSEYPAAMEGVVFVLP
;
A
#
# COMPACT_ATOMS: atom_id res chain seq x y z
N MET A 1 -10.70 13.31 -1.95
CA MET A 1 -9.27 13.04 -2.21
C MET A 1 -9.06 11.57 -1.89
N PRO A 2 -8.36 10.78 -2.73
CA PRO A 2 -8.27 9.35 -2.52
C PRO A 2 -7.52 9.08 -1.22
N ILE A 3 -8.23 8.55 -0.23
CA ILE A 3 -7.70 8.09 1.05
C ILE A 3 -7.79 6.58 0.97
N PRO A 4 -6.71 5.86 0.65
CA PRO A 4 -6.71 4.42 0.79
C PRO A 4 -7.06 4.06 2.24
N VAL A 5 -7.97 3.12 2.42
CA VAL A 5 -8.39 2.60 3.72
C VAL A 5 -7.85 1.18 3.86
N MET A 6 -7.35 0.83 5.04
CA MET A 6 -7.15 -0.56 5.45
C MET A 6 -8.38 -0.91 6.30
N PRO A 7 -9.39 -1.60 5.75
CA PRO A 7 -10.57 -2.03 6.49
C PRO A 7 -10.20 -3.12 7.51
N ASP A 8 -11.18 -3.65 8.24
CA ASP A 8 -11.06 -4.88 9.03
C ASP A 8 -10.93 -6.11 8.10
N ALA A 9 -9.87 -6.12 7.29
CA ALA A 9 -9.45 -7.12 6.31
C ALA A 9 -8.08 -6.74 5.70
N ASP A 10 -7.38 -7.75 5.16
CA ASP A 10 -6.00 -7.64 4.67
C ASP A 10 -5.95 -7.06 3.24
N ARG A 11 -6.49 -5.86 3.03
CA ARG A 11 -6.45 -5.16 1.74
C ARG A 11 -6.31 -3.65 1.89
N PHE A 12 -5.97 -3.00 0.78
CA PHE A 12 -6.11 -1.55 0.64
C PHE A 12 -7.31 -1.24 -0.25
N GLU A 13 -8.16 -0.30 0.17
CA GLU A 13 -9.36 0.09 -0.56
C GLU A 13 -9.40 1.61 -0.82
N PRO A 14 -9.46 2.07 -2.08
CA PRO A 14 -9.36 1.26 -3.30
C PRO A 14 -7.93 0.74 -3.54
N LEU A 15 -7.81 -0.33 -4.32
CA LEU A 15 -6.51 -0.91 -4.72
C LEU A 15 -5.65 0.08 -5.51
N ALA A 16 -6.26 0.96 -6.30
CA ALA A 16 -5.56 1.91 -7.13
C ALA A 16 -6.11 3.33 -6.96
N ILE A 17 -5.20 4.30 -6.87
CA ILE A 17 -5.54 5.72 -6.84
C ILE A 17 -4.67 6.50 -7.82
N ALA A 18 -5.20 7.60 -8.35
CA ALA A 18 -4.45 8.55 -9.15
C ALA A 18 -4.46 9.92 -8.48
N VAL A 19 -3.29 10.55 -8.37
CA VAL A 19 -3.10 11.87 -7.76
C VAL A 19 -2.17 12.71 -8.64
N LYS A 20 -2.15 14.03 -8.44
CA LYS A 20 -1.14 14.90 -9.09
C LYS A 20 0.12 14.97 -8.23
N LYS A 21 1.27 15.26 -8.83
CA LYS A 21 2.48 15.55 -8.04
C LYS A 21 2.23 16.66 -7.00
N GLY A 22 2.88 16.57 -5.86
CA GLY A 22 2.67 17.42 -4.70
C GLY A 22 1.44 17.04 -3.86
N THR A 23 0.68 16.01 -4.24
CA THR A 23 -0.44 15.52 -3.43
C THR A 23 0.09 14.71 -2.24
N GLN A 24 -0.40 15.04 -1.05
CA GLN A 24 -0.28 14.17 0.12
C GLN A 24 -1.36 13.10 0.08
N VAL A 25 -0.96 11.83 0.13
CA VAL A 25 -1.85 10.68 0.30
C VAL A 25 -1.78 10.26 1.75
N THR A 26 -2.95 9.98 2.33
CA THR A 26 -3.09 9.44 3.68
C THR A 26 -3.73 8.07 3.59
N TRP A 27 -3.07 7.06 4.15
CA TRP A 27 -3.64 5.74 4.38
C TRP A 27 -4.27 5.73 5.77
N THR A 28 -5.58 5.45 5.84
CA THR A 28 -6.30 5.35 7.11
C THR A 28 -6.50 3.89 7.44
N ASN A 29 -6.02 3.48 8.59
CA ASN A 29 -6.23 2.14 9.11
C ASN A 29 -7.45 2.13 10.03
N ILE A 30 -8.53 1.48 9.60
CA ILE A 30 -9.71 1.25 10.45
C ILE A 30 -9.75 -0.18 11.00
N ASP A 31 -8.75 -1.00 10.67
CA ASP A 31 -8.45 -2.25 11.35
C ASP A 31 -7.95 -1.98 12.77
N SER A 32 -8.16 -2.94 13.66
CA SER A 32 -7.55 -3.00 14.98
C SER A 32 -6.05 -3.34 14.95
N GLU A 33 -5.57 -4.02 13.91
CA GLU A 33 -4.18 -4.42 13.74
C GLU A 33 -3.36 -3.35 13.02
N GLY A 34 -2.04 -3.33 13.23
CA GLY A 34 -1.15 -2.41 12.54
C GLY A 34 -0.75 -2.91 11.16
N HIS A 35 -0.78 -2.04 10.16
CA HIS A 35 -0.44 -2.37 8.76
C HIS A 35 0.71 -1.52 8.23
N THR A 36 1.46 -2.06 7.26
CA THR A 36 2.56 -1.34 6.62
C THR A 36 2.17 -0.85 5.23
N VAL A 37 2.72 0.29 4.84
CA VAL A 37 2.74 0.77 3.45
C VAL A 37 4.20 0.70 3.00
N LEU A 38 4.58 -0.41 2.38
CA LEU A 38 5.93 -0.71 1.91
C LEU A 38 5.95 -0.76 0.38
N THR A 39 6.79 0.03 -0.27
CA THR A 39 6.97 -0.08 -1.72
C THR A 39 7.54 -1.42 -2.12
N ASP A 40 7.16 -1.91 -3.30
CA ASP A 40 7.82 -3.10 -3.83
C ASP A 40 9.33 -2.87 -4.08
N PRO A 41 10.19 -3.90 -4.01
CA PRO A 41 11.61 -3.77 -4.35
C PRO A 41 11.90 -3.42 -5.82
N GLY A 42 10.88 -3.45 -6.70
CA GLY A 42 11.02 -3.21 -8.12
C GLY A 42 11.05 -1.73 -8.51
N VAL A 43 10.60 -0.82 -7.63
CA VAL A 43 10.59 0.63 -7.88
C VAL A 43 11.81 1.36 -7.37
N THR A 44 12.11 2.52 -7.98
CA THR A 44 13.25 3.36 -7.58
C THR A 44 13.05 4.07 -6.25
N VAL A 45 11.81 4.48 -5.94
CA VAL A 45 11.51 5.18 -4.68
C VAL A 45 11.11 4.14 -3.66
N GLN A 46 11.93 3.99 -2.62
CA GLN A 46 11.72 3.03 -1.55
C GLN A 46 11.22 3.73 -0.29
N PHE A 47 10.13 3.24 0.30
CA PHE A 47 9.67 3.66 1.62
C PHE A 47 8.99 2.52 2.37
N LYS A 48 9.00 2.61 3.70
CA LYS A 48 8.21 1.77 4.59
C LYS A 48 7.60 2.64 5.68
N PHE A 49 6.27 2.63 5.76
CA PHE A 49 5.51 3.32 6.79
C PHE A 49 4.66 2.33 7.58
N VAL A 50 4.35 2.67 8.83
CA VAL A 50 3.43 1.90 9.67
C VAL A 50 2.22 2.77 9.95
N ALA A 51 1.02 2.26 9.64
CA ALA A 51 -0.24 2.79 10.13
C ALA A 51 -0.67 1.93 11.33
N PRO A 52 -0.62 2.45 12.57
CA PRO A 52 -1.15 1.73 13.73
C PRO A 52 -2.62 1.36 13.53
N GLY A 53 -3.10 0.34 14.24
CA GLY A 53 -4.54 0.03 14.29
C GLY A 53 -5.34 1.26 14.72
N ASN A 54 -6.47 1.51 14.06
CA ASN A 54 -7.29 2.72 14.20
C ASN A 54 -6.51 4.04 13.98
N GLY A 55 -5.39 3.98 13.24
CA GLY A 55 -4.47 5.09 13.00
C GLY A 55 -4.38 5.49 11.52
N HIS A 56 -3.36 6.26 11.17
CA HIS A 56 -3.10 6.64 9.79
C HIS A 56 -1.62 6.94 9.58
N VAL A 57 -1.21 6.98 8.31
CA VAL A 57 0.10 7.50 7.89
C VAL A 57 -0.02 8.25 6.56
N SER A 58 0.86 9.21 6.33
CA SER A 58 0.80 10.08 5.15
C SER A 58 2.15 10.21 4.44
N TYR A 59 2.12 10.39 3.12
CA TYR A 59 3.29 10.65 2.29
C TYR A 59 2.95 11.62 1.16
N THR A 60 3.84 12.57 0.89
CA THR A 60 3.71 13.53 -0.22
C THR A 60 4.45 13.02 -1.44
N PHE A 61 3.73 12.88 -2.56
CA PHE A 61 4.27 12.38 -3.81
C PHE A 61 4.72 13.53 -4.73
N ASP A 62 5.99 13.94 -4.65
CA ASP A 62 6.51 15.09 -5.41
C ASP A 62 7.06 14.73 -6.81
N LYS A 63 7.11 13.44 -7.16
CA LYS A 63 7.64 12.95 -8.43
C LYS A 63 6.56 12.17 -9.18
N PRO A 64 6.30 12.47 -10.46
CA PRO A 64 5.43 11.63 -11.28
C PRO A 64 5.97 10.20 -11.40
N GLY A 65 5.09 9.22 -11.44
CA GLY A 65 5.47 7.81 -11.48
C GLY A 65 4.36 6.86 -11.04
N ILE A 66 4.72 5.59 -10.92
CA ILE A 66 3.85 4.52 -10.43
C ILE A 66 4.50 3.98 -9.16
N TYR A 67 3.72 3.91 -8.08
CA TYR A 67 4.16 3.52 -6.75
C TYR A 67 3.30 2.36 -6.24
N PRO A 68 3.56 1.12 -6.69
CA PRO A 68 3.08 -0.09 -6.04
C PRO A 68 3.61 -0.19 -4.60
N TYR A 69 2.75 -0.65 -3.70
CA TYR A 69 3.07 -0.90 -2.31
C TYR A 69 2.26 -2.08 -1.76
N PHE A 70 2.70 -2.64 -0.65
CA PHE A 70 2.07 -3.77 0.02
C PHE A 70 2.28 -3.71 1.54
N CYS A 71 1.53 -4.53 2.28
CA CYS A 71 1.77 -4.78 3.70
C CYS A 71 2.59 -6.07 3.85
N ASP A 72 3.79 -5.98 4.42
CA ASP A 72 4.72 -7.12 4.54
C ASP A 72 4.36 -8.16 5.60
N ALA A 73 3.37 -7.85 6.44
CA ALA A 73 2.75 -8.81 7.36
C ALA A 73 1.80 -9.79 6.66
N HIS A 74 1.09 -9.35 5.61
CA HIS A 74 0.05 -10.12 4.91
C HIS A 74 0.41 -10.50 3.47
N ALA A 75 1.47 -9.90 2.93
CA ALA A 75 1.97 -10.18 1.60
C ALA A 75 3.52 -10.20 1.58
N GLN A 76 4.09 -10.71 0.50
CA GLN A 76 5.54 -10.77 0.30
C GLN A 76 5.92 -10.53 -1.15
N TRP A 77 7.13 -10.01 -1.36
CA TRP A 77 7.71 -9.91 -2.70
C TRP A 77 8.20 -11.27 -3.18
N ASN A 78 7.66 -11.73 -4.30
CA ASN A 78 8.18 -12.86 -5.05
C ASN A 78 9.17 -12.36 -6.10
N SER A 79 10.46 -12.65 -5.87
CA SER A 79 11.55 -12.23 -6.75
C SER A 79 11.59 -12.95 -8.09
N GLU A 80 11.02 -14.15 -8.19
CA GLU A 80 11.03 -14.95 -9.42
C GLU A 80 10.09 -14.34 -10.46
N ILE A 81 8.87 -14.00 -10.04
CA ILE A 81 7.84 -13.39 -10.91
C ILE A 81 7.83 -11.87 -10.84
N LYS A 82 8.66 -11.27 -9.97
CA LYS A 82 8.72 -9.82 -9.72
C LYS A 82 7.35 -9.24 -9.39
N ARG A 83 6.63 -9.88 -8.46
CA ARG A 83 5.29 -9.48 -8.04
C ARG A 83 5.08 -9.70 -6.55
N VAL A 84 4.20 -8.91 -5.95
CA VAL A 84 3.70 -9.16 -4.60
C VAL A 84 2.69 -10.31 -4.63
N GLU A 85 2.80 -11.23 -3.68
CA GLU A 85 1.85 -12.33 -3.47
C GLU A 85 1.34 -12.35 -2.03
N ALA A 86 0.12 -12.83 -1.83
CA ALA A 86 -0.47 -12.98 -0.51
C ALA A 86 0.27 -14.05 0.30
N ARG A 87 0.44 -13.82 1.60
CA ARG A 87 0.84 -14.88 2.53
C ARG A 87 -0.37 -15.77 2.80
N GLN A 88 -0.15 -17.07 2.92
CA GLN A 88 -1.19 -18.00 3.37
C GLN A 88 -1.66 -17.60 4.78
N GLY A 89 -2.97 -17.64 5.01
CA GLY A 89 -3.59 -17.21 6.26
C GLY A 89 -4.07 -15.76 6.27
N SER A 90 -3.74 -14.97 5.24
CA SER A 90 -4.32 -13.66 5.03
C SER A 90 -5.83 -13.76 4.79
N SER A 91 -6.61 -12.84 5.36
CA SER A 91 -8.08 -12.83 5.26
C SER A 91 -8.60 -12.71 3.82
N GLU A 92 -7.80 -12.13 2.92
CA GLU A 92 -8.13 -11.89 1.52
C GLU A 92 -7.42 -12.86 0.55
N TYR A 93 -6.73 -13.89 1.07
CA TYR A 93 -6.02 -14.87 0.24
C TYR A 93 -6.96 -15.47 -0.84
N PRO A 94 -6.54 -15.54 -2.13
CA PRO A 94 -5.18 -15.37 -2.65
C PRO A 94 -4.84 -13.94 -3.09
N ALA A 95 -5.71 -12.95 -2.90
CA ALA A 95 -5.40 -11.57 -3.22
C ALA A 95 -4.38 -11.02 -2.22
N ALA A 96 -3.32 -10.38 -2.72
CA ALA A 96 -2.31 -9.78 -1.86
C ALA A 96 -2.84 -8.49 -1.25
N MET A 97 -2.44 -8.20 -0.01
CA MET A 97 -2.62 -6.88 0.60
C MET A 97 -1.69 -5.88 -0.09
N GLU A 98 -2.13 -5.33 -1.22
CA GLU A 98 -1.37 -4.42 -2.06
C GLU A 98 -2.21 -3.27 -2.63
N GLY A 99 -1.53 -2.21 -3.05
CA GLY A 99 -2.14 -1.11 -3.76
C GLY A 99 -1.15 -0.37 -4.65
N VAL A 100 -1.66 0.59 -5.42
CA VAL A 100 -0.84 1.42 -6.32
C VAL A 100 -1.28 2.87 -6.32
N VAL A 101 -0.30 3.78 -6.20
CA VAL A 101 -0.49 5.20 -6.44
C VAL A 101 0.08 5.57 -7.81
N PHE A 102 -0.76 6.05 -8.71
CA PHE A 102 -0.35 6.71 -9.94
C PHE A 102 -0.18 8.21 -9.67
N VAL A 103 1.03 8.72 -9.85
CA VAL A 103 1.35 10.15 -9.67
C VAL A 103 1.47 10.79 -11.03
N LEU A 104 0.47 11.59 -11.38
CA LEU A 104 0.38 12.37 -12.60
C LEU A 104 1.26 13.63 -12.52
N PRO A 105 1.65 14.20 -13.68
CA PRO A 105 2.43 15.43 -13.76
C PRO A 105 1.83 16.66 -13.05
#